data_AF-A0A7S2RGD8-F1
#
_entry.id   AF-A0A7S2RGD8-F1
#
_cell.length_a   1.000
_cell.length_b   1.000
_cell.length_c   1.000
_cell.angle_alpha   90.00
_cell.angle_beta   90.00
_cell.angle_gamma   90.00
#
_symmetry.space_group_name_H-M   'P 1'
#
loop_
_entity.id
_entity.type
_entity.pdbx_description
1 polymer ?
#
loop_
_entity_poly.entity_id
_entity_poly.type
_entity_poly.pdbx_seq_one_letter_code
_entity_poly.pdbx_strand_id
1 'polypeptide(L)'
;MAPASSGPSSLVLLGISVLGACWLGLTVLGAFHIHSPSLPHLTAGPAAGEAGAGGATAETLLRRVNLLEEQARATEREILLAQEALRRGKFHPSVASPSPETLQTRGGQARPGGAVGAAAVDEGQVYGRSSAAGLPSAVPRARGSRCGPDGIVAVTYASHGGKDDRFCRAVESAILNGVPWEVLGWGEEWLGLSQKLQASLDYAKSLDEDCILLFSDAFDVLFTSDLKEIKQKFLTMQKPLVFAGECGCWPQVVKDKDRGLPEGTICNTLYPPSPTPYRFLNSGAWIGYARQAEHLLEAVVAKANSEFGMKTNDQEMVSDMYIDGQFDIALDHQAEVFQCMHDTGSPPLPLCNPGKHLTLIDGVWHNKLTNTTPSLFHFNGGGKKHHLDMEAKSKHKLTPLSPEDKRRIYNTELLFNNKLVNFESVCSRHLEKSDRRRSNSRQYGSTRVREKPRSFLL
;
A
#
# COMPACT_ATOMS: atom_id res chain seq x y z
N MET A 1 57.00 -21.64 -11.84
CA MET A 1 57.29 -22.55 -10.71
C MET A 1 56.34 -22.20 -9.58
N ALA A 2 55.36 -23.07 -9.32
CA ALA A 2 54.77 -23.28 -7.99
C ALA A 2 55.40 -24.59 -7.44
N PRO A 3 55.06 -25.14 -6.25
CA PRO A 3 54.15 -24.65 -5.19
C PRO A 3 54.64 -24.92 -3.74
N ALA A 4 53.87 -24.47 -2.75
CA ALA A 4 53.47 -25.20 -1.52
C ALA A 4 52.46 -24.29 -0.77
N SER A 5 51.15 -24.53 -0.67
CA SER A 5 50.33 -25.67 -0.21
C SER A 5 50.33 -25.89 1.31
N SER A 6 49.27 -25.42 1.98
CA SER A 6 48.57 -26.16 3.04
C SER A 6 47.23 -25.48 3.37
N GLY A 7 46.13 -26.11 2.93
CA GLY A 7 44.82 -26.00 3.60
C GLY A 7 44.61 -27.18 4.54
N PRO A 8 43.36 -27.57 4.84
CA PRO A 8 42.55 -27.04 5.94
C PRO A 8 42.22 -28.11 6.99
N SER A 9 41.69 -27.71 8.16
CA SER A 9 41.12 -28.64 9.15
C SER A 9 39.60 -28.61 9.13
N SER A 10 39.02 -29.75 8.75
CA SER A 10 37.61 -30.13 8.89
C SER A 10 37.36 -30.74 10.27
N LEU A 11 36.17 -30.55 10.85
CA LEU A 11 35.41 -31.46 11.74
C LEU A 11 34.17 -30.64 12.24
N VAL A 12 32.93 -31.09 12.34
CA VAL A 12 32.21 -32.36 12.08
C VAL A 12 30.72 -32.02 11.99
N LEU A 13 30.00 -32.71 11.10
CA LEU A 13 28.53 -32.78 11.05
C LEU A 13 27.96 -33.51 12.27
N LEU A 14 26.85 -33.01 12.81
CA LEU A 14 25.83 -33.86 13.43
C LEU A 14 24.46 -33.26 13.17
N GLY A 15 23.71 -33.93 12.29
CA GLY A 15 22.27 -33.76 12.15
C GLY A 15 21.55 -34.73 13.09
N ILE A 16 20.48 -34.27 13.74
CA ILE A 16 19.39 -35.10 14.25
C ILE A 16 18.08 -34.37 13.96
N SER A 17 17.16 -35.10 13.34
CA SER A 17 15.80 -34.68 12.97
C SER A 17 14.83 -34.69 14.16
N VAL A 18 13.92 -33.71 14.15
CA VAL A 18 12.48 -33.72 14.51
C VAL A 18 12.01 -34.62 15.67
N LEU A 19 11.45 -34.01 16.73
CA LEU A 19 10.08 -34.23 17.25
C LEU A 19 9.77 -33.22 18.37
N GLY A 20 8.53 -32.72 18.40
CA GLY A 20 8.13 -31.54 19.16
C GLY A 20 7.69 -31.78 20.61
N ALA A 21 7.38 -30.68 21.28
CA ALA A 21 6.24 -30.51 22.19
C ALA A 21 6.31 -29.10 22.82
N CYS A 22 5.15 -28.43 22.85
CA CYS A 22 4.87 -27.26 23.67
C CYS A 22 5.27 -27.48 25.13
N TRP A 23 5.66 -26.42 25.86
CA TRP A 23 5.17 -26.15 27.22
C TRP A 23 5.50 -24.70 27.64
N LEU A 24 4.53 -24.08 28.30
CA LEU A 24 4.64 -22.79 28.99
C LEU A 24 5.64 -22.87 30.16
N GLY A 25 6.23 -21.73 30.52
CA GLY A 25 6.79 -21.57 31.87
C GLY A 25 7.66 -20.34 32.05
N LEU A 26 7.13 -19.35 32.77
CA LEU A 26 7.89 -18.29 33.44
C LEU A 26 9.07 -18.86 34.23
N THR A 27 10.23 -18.21 34.19
CA THR A 27 11.01 -17.67 35.32
C THR A 27 12.45 -17.41 34.91
N VAL A 28 12.91 -16.14 34.93
CA VAL A 28 14.27 -15.80 35.34
C VAL A 28 14.24 -14.48 36.10
N LEU A 29 14.12 -14.58 37.42
CA LEU A 29 14.74 -13.64 38.36
C LEU A 29 16.19 -14.08 38.50
N GLY A 30 17.13 -13.23 38.10
CA GLY A 30 18.57 -13.49 38.21
C GLY A 30 19.29 -12.18 38.47
N ALA A 31 19.79 -12.05 39.71
CA ALA A 31 20.43 -10.88 40.27
C ALA A 31 21.72 -10.47 39.53
N PHE A 32 21.94 -9.15 39.40
CA PHE A 32 23.28 -8.60 39.27
C PHE A 32 23.62 -7.77 40.51
N HIS A 33 24.45 -8.38 41.37
CA HIS A 33 25.31 -7.66 42.30
C HIS A 33 26.38 -6.92 41.49
N ILE A 34 26.47 -5.59 41.64
CA ILE A 34 27.67 -4.84 41.28
C ILE A 34 28.07 -3.95 42.45
N HIS A 35 29.34 -4.10 42.82
CA HIS A 35 30.09 -3.40 43.86
C HIS A 35 29.98 -1.88 43.78
N SER A 36 29.92 -1.25 44.96
CA SER A 36 30.28 0.16 45.16
C SER A 36 31.78 0.39 44.93
N PRO A 37 32.14 1.55 44.40
CA PRO A 37 33.17 2.34 45.07
C PRO A 37 32.81 3.84 45.17
N SER A 38 33.03 4.38 46.37
CA SER A 38 33.69 5.67 46.64
C SER A 38 33.10 6.96 46.04
N LEU A 39 32.34 7.69 46.87
CA LEU A 39 32.13 9.13 46.77
C LEU A 39 33.44 9.92 46.94
N PRO A 40 33.57 11.07 46.28
CA PRO A 40 34.22 12.22 46.88
C PRO A 40 33.23 13.38 47.11
N HIS A 41 33.45 14.03 48.26
CA HIS A 41 32.83 15.26 48.73
C HIS A 41 32.72 16.36 47.68
N LEU A 42 31.55 17.00 47.61
CA LEU A 42 31.40 18.37 47.10
C LEU A 42 30.57 19.19 48.10
N THR A 43 31.18 20.31 48.46
CA THR A 43 30.86 21.28 49.51
C THR A 43 29.63 22.13 49.19
N ALA A 44 28.90 22.51 50.24
CA ALA A 44 27.83 23.49 50.19
C ALA A 44 28.34 24.92 49.93
N GLY A 45 27.58 25.71 49.17
CA GLY A 45 27.69 27.17 49.03
C GLY A 45 26.42 27.75 48.37
N PRO A 46 26.00 29.00 48.68
CA PRO A 46 24.57 29.30 48.85
C PRO A 46 23.89 30.07 47.69
N ALA A 47 22.57 29.87 47.62
CA ALA A 47 21.46 30.74 47.24
C ALA A 47 21.61 31.81 46.11
N ALA A 48 20.76 31.69 45.07
CA ALA A 48 19.99 32.80 44.49
C ALA A 48 18.91 32.32 43.50
N GLY A 49 17.69 32.86 43.62
CA GLY A 49 16.87 33.26 42.45
C GLY A 49 15.83 32.28 41.88
N GLU A 50 14.58 32.48 42.28
CA GLU A 50 13.28 32.10 41.69
C GLU A 50 13.22 31.65 40.21
N ALA A 51 12.57 30.49 39.97
CA ALA A 51 11.56 30.30 38.92
C ALA A 51 10.82 28.96 39.15
N GLY A 52 9.50 28.99 39.26
CA GLY A 52 8.66 27.83 39.52
C GLY A 52 8.69 26.79 38.39
N ALA A 53 9.07 25.57 38.73
CA ALA A 53 8.81 24.37 37.95
C ALA A 53 8.46 23.24 38.92
N GLY A 54 7.20 22.80 38.89
CA GLY A 54 6.73 21.65 39.66
C GLY A 54 7.40 20.37 39.19
N GLY A 55 8.55 20.05 39.76
CA GLY A 55 9.15 18.72 39.65
C GLY A 55 8.28 17.73 40.40
N ALA A 56 7.65 16.81 39.68
CA ALA A 56 6.94 15.69 40.30
C ALA A 56 7.92 14.95 41.22
N THR A 57 7.60 14.85 42.50
CA THR A 57 8.41 14.09 43.47
C THR A 57 8.56 12.64 42.99
N ALA A 58 9.64 11.95 43.41
CA ALA A 58 9.85 10.54 43.07
C ALA A 58 8.62 9.67 43.42
N GLU A 59 7.89 10.03 44.48
CA GLU A 59 6.64 9.38 44.88
C GLU A 59 5.49 9.64 43.88
N THR A 60 5.41 10.83 43.29
CA THR A 60 4.44 11.18 42.24
C THR A 60 4.72 10.41 40.94
N LEU A 61 6.01 10.24 40.60
CA LEU A 61 6.41 9.42 39.45
C LEU A 61 6.10 7.94 39.68
N LEU A 62 6.37 7.40 40.88
CA LEU A 62 6.02 6.03 41.22
C LEU A 62 4.51 5.78 41.14
N ARG A 63 3.68 6.70 41.63
CA ARG A 63 2.22 6.60 41.51
C ARG A 63 1.75 6.60 40.06
N ARG A 64 2.38 7.40 39.20
CA ARG A 64 2.07 7.41 37.75
C ARG A 64 2.48 6.10 37.08
N VAL A 65 3.64 5.54 37.42
CA VAL A 65 4.07 4.23 36.89
C VAL A 65 3.11 3.13 37.33
N ASN A 66 2.75 3.08 38.61
CA ASN A 66 1.80 2.08 39.13
C ASN A 66 0.41 2.20 38.46
N LEU A 67 -0.06 3.43 38.23
CA LEU A 67 -1.32 3.67 37.53
C LEU A 67 -1.26 3.19 36.06
N LEU A 68 -0.15 3.45 35.37
CA LEU A 68 0.05 2.98 34.00
C LEU A 68 0.13 1.45 33.92
N GLU A 69 0.77 0.81 34.89
CA GLU A 69 0.79 -0.65 34.97
C GLU A 69 -0.59 -1.26 35.25
N GLU A 70 -1.38 -0.63 36.13
CA GLU A 70 -2.76 -1.06 36.38
C GLU A 70 -3.64 -0.89 35.13
N GLN A 71 -3.48 0.21 34.41
CA GLN A 71 -4.16 0.44 33.13
C GLN A 71 -3.75 -0.62 32.09
N ALA A 72 -2.45 -0.93 31.96
CA ALA A 72 -1.97 -1.98 31.07
C ALA A 72 -2.55 -3.36 31.41
N ARG A 73 -2.58 -3.73 32.70
CA ARG A 73 -3.19 -4.98 33.19
C ARG A 73 -4.70 -5.03 32.99
N ALA A 74 -5.38 -3.89 32.96
CA ALA A 74 -6.82 -3.81 32.66
C ALA A 74 -7.06 -4.01 31.16
N THR A 75 -6.29 -3.34 30.31
CA THR A 75 -6.35 -3.50 28.84
C THR A 75 -6.04 -4.94 28.42
N GLU A 76 -5.03 -5.58 29.01
CA GLU A 76 -4.69 -6.97 28.73
C GLU A 76 -5.85 -7.94 29.07
N ARG A 77 -6.55 -7.68 30.19
CA ARG A 77 -7.74 -8.47 30.57
C ARG A 77 -8.90 -8.28 29.60
N GLU A 78 -9.14 -7.06 29.12
CA GLU A 78 -10.18 -6.82 28.12
C GLU A 78 -9.86 -7.49 26.78
N ILE A 79 -8.59 -7.47 26.35
CA ILE A 79 -8.12 -8.18 25.16
C ILE A 79 -8.35 -9.68 25.30
N LEU A 80 -8.00 -10.28 26.44
CA LEU A 80 -8.22 -11.70 26.70
C LEU A 80 -9.71 -12.08 26.68
N LEU A 81 -10.57 -11.27 27.29
CA LEU A 81 -12.02 -11.48 27.28
C LEU A 81 -12.61 -11.35 25.87
N ALA A 82 -12.16 -10.38 25.08
CA ALA A 82 -12.56 -10.22 23.69
C ALA A 82 -12.12 -11.42 22.84
N GLN A 83 -10.87 -11.87 23.01
CA GLN A 83 -10.34 -13.07 22.33
C GLN A 83 -11.11 -14.34 22.71
N GLU A 84 -11.52 -14.48 23.97
CA GLU A 84 -12.28 -15.64 24.45
C GLU A 84 -13.73 -15.61 23.94
N ALA A 85 -14.37 -14.43 23.92
CA ALA A 85 -15.68 -14.25 23.29
C ALA A 85 -15.65 -14.59 21.79
N LEU A 86 -14.59 -14.18 21.08
CA LEU A 86 -14.34 -14.54 19.68
C LEU A 86 -14.14 -16.04 19.49
N ARG A 87 -13.41 -16.73 20.38
CA ARG A 87 -13.23 -18.19 20.35
C ARG A 87 -14.52 -18.97 20.61
N ARG A 88 -15.34 -18.49 21.56
CA ARG A 88 -16.65 -19.07 21.88
C ARG A 88 -17.66 -18.93 20.73
N GLY A 89 -17.38 -18.09 19.75
CA GLY A 89 -18.15 -17.94 18.51
C GLY A 89 -17.60 -18.70 17.28
N LYS A 90 -16.66 -19.65 17.38
CA LYS A 90 -16.00 -20.21 16.18
C LYS A 90 -16.64 -21.47 15.58
N PHE A 91 -16.94 -21.34 14.28
CA PHE A 91 -16.93 -22.37 13.25
C PHE A 91 -15.57 -23.11 13.22
N HIS A 92 -15.58 -24.42 12.98
CA HIS A 92 -14.39 -25.27 12.78
C HIS A 92 -14.27 -25.68 11.30
N PRO A 93 -13.15 -25.43 10.60
CA PRO A 93 -12.81 -26.22 9.43
C PRO A 93 -11.94 -27.41 9.87
N SER A 94 -12.56 -28.59 9.89
CA SER A 94 -11.84 -29.87 9.90
C SER A 94 -11.16 -30.04 8.53
N VAL A 95 -9.85 -29.85 8.47
CA VAL A 95 -9.04 -30.28 7.33
C VAL A 95 -8.73 -31.76 7.51
N ALA A 96 -9.51 -32.61 6.85
CA ALA A 96 -9.14 -34.00 6.62
C ALA A 96 -8.29 -34.06 5.34
N SER A 97 -7.03 -34.44 5.48
CA SER A 97 -6.15 -34.80 4.36
C SER A 97 -6.61 -36.13 3.75
N PRO A 98 -6.67 -36.30 2.42
CA PRO A 98 -6.68 -37.62 1.82
C PRO A 98 -5.25 -38.06 1.50
N SER A 99 -4.90 -39.26 1.99
CA SER A 99 -3.75 -40.04 1.52
C SER A 99 -4.11 -40.78 0.22
N PRO A 100 -3.12 -41.23 -0.58
CA PRO A 100 -3.34 -41.71 -1.94
C PRO A 100 -3.58 -43.22 -1.96
N GLU A 101 -4.63 -43.67 -2.66
CA GLU A 101 -4.73 -45.05 -3.13
C GLU A 101 -5.17 -45.15 -4.60
N THR A 102 -4.38 -45.96 -5.29
CA THR A 102 -4.47 -46.53 -6.64
C THR A 102 -5.72 -47.37 -6.87
N LEU A 103 -6.34 -47.29 -8.07
CA LEU A 103 -6.59 -48.45 -8.96
C LEU A 103 -7.26 -48.08 -10.31
N GLN A 104 -6.63 -48.54 -11.38
CA GLN A 104 -7.18 -49.26 -12.55
C GLN A 104 -8.20 -48.61 -13.52
N THR A 105 -7.66 -48.22 -14.68
CA THR A 105 -7.98 -48.69 -16.05
C THR A 105 -9.29 -49.46 -16.31
N ARG A 106 -10.10 -48.92 -17.23
CA ARG A 106 -10.81 -49.55 -18.37
C ARG A 106 -11.31 -48.37 -19.23
N GLY A 107 -11.08 -48.22 -20.54
CA GLY A 107 -10.97 -49.17 -21.64
C GLY A 107 -12.20 -48.99 -22.54
N GLY A 108 -12.09 -48.23 -23.65
CA GLY A 108 -13.16 -48.07 -24.64
C GLY A 108 -12.82 -47.10 -25.79
N GLN A 109 -12.35 -47.65 -26.92
CA GLN A 109 -12.22 -47.04 -28.27
C GLN A 109 -13.63 -46.76 -28.87
N ALA A 110 -13.91 -45.99 -29.94
CA ALA A 110 -13.26 -45.68 -31.23
C ALA A 110 -14.03 -44.48 -31.89
N ARG A 111 -13.41 -43.42 -32.47
CA ARG A 111 -13.00 -43.14 -33.89
C ARG A 111 -14.16 -42.75 -34.89
N PRO A 112 -13.92 -42.13 -36.08
CA PRO A 112 -13.57 -40.70 -36.31
C PRO A 112 -14.26 -40.06 -37.57
N GLY A 113 -13.95 -38.79 -37.90
CA GLY A 113 -14.20 -38.14 -39.21
C GLY A 113 -14.43 -36.63 -39.05
N GLY A 114 -13.92 -35.70 -39.87
CA GLY A 114 -13.12 -35.71 -41.09
C GLY A 114 -12.59 -34.29 -41.36
N ALA A 115 -11.60 -34.17 -42.25
CA ALA A 115 -10.87 -32.96 -42.59
C ALA A 115 -11.29 -32.37 -43.94
N VAL A 116 -11.22 -31.03 -44.10
CA VAL A 116 -10.85 -30.22 -45.30
C VAL A 116 -10.99 -28.73 -44.91
N GLY A 117 -10.21 -27.74 -45.38
CA GLY A 117 -9.19 -27.65 -46.42
C GLY A 117 -8.52 -26.25 -46.38
N ALA A 118 -7.42 -26.12 -47.10
CA ALA A 118 -6.48 -24.99 -47.14
C ALA A 118 -6.89 -23.84 -48.09
N ALA A 119 -6.26 -22.66 -47.93
CA ALA A 119 -5.82 -21.80 -49.03
C ALA A 119 -4.81 -20.73 -48.55
N ALA A 120 -3.77 -20.51 -49.35
CA ALA A 120 -2.68 -19.53 -49.20
C ALA A 120 -2.63 -18.64 -50.45
N VAL A 121 -2.13 -17.39 -50.31
CA VAL A 121 -1.50 -16.45 -51.27
C VAL A 121 -1.19 -15.18 -50.45
N ASP A 122 -0.01 -14.57 -50.30
CA ASP A 122 1.25 -14.29 -51.04
C ASP A 122 1.36 -12.85 -51.59
N GLU A 123 2.57 -12.28 -51.40
CA GLU A 123 3.21 -11.02 -51.86
C GLU A 123 2.63 -9.67 -51.38
N GLY A 124 3.38 -8.64 -50.97
CA GLY A 124 4.81 -8.34 -50.93
C GLY A 124 5.02 -6.82 -51.09
N GLN A 125 5.85 -6.15 -50.26
CA GLN A 125 6.81 -5.09 -50.68
C GLN A 125 7.53 -4.37 -49.53
N VAL A 126 8.77 -3.98 -49.85
CA VAL A 126 9.88 -3.48 -49.03
C VAL A 126 10.07 -1.97 -49.24
N TYR A 127 10.41 -1.21 -48.20
CA TYR A 127 11.33 -0.03 -48.11
C TYR A 127 11.46 0.28 -46.60
N GLY A 128 12.54 0.71 -45.94
CA GLY A 128 13.88 1.23 -46.24
C GLY A 128 14.45 1.73 -44.88
N ARG A 129 15.77 1.61 -44.65
CA ARG A 129 16.46 1.88 -43.37
C ARG A 129 16.38 3.35 -42.88
N SER A 130 16.34 3.54 -41.56
CA SER A 130 17.09 4.61 -40.86
C SER A 130 17.29 4.27 -39.39
N SER A 131 18.52 4.41 -38.89
CA SER A 131 18.93 4.15 -37.51
C SER A 131 18.54 5.31 -36.59
N ALA A 132 17.83 5.00 -35.50
CA ALA A 132 17.79 5.82 -34.29
C ALA A 132 18.01 4.91 -33.07
N ALA A 133 18.80 5.39 -32.12
CA ALA A 133 19.20 4.67 -30.92
C ALA A 133 17.98 4.14 -30.14
N GLY A 134 18.10 2.90 -29.66
CA GLY A 134 16.99 2.02 -29.31
C GLY A 134 16.16 2.43 -28.10
N LEU A 135 14.86 2.52 -28.31
CA LEU A 135 13.80 2.22 -27.34
C LEU A 135 13.53 0.70 -27.38
N PRO A 136 13.30 0.03 -26.24
CA PRO A 136 13.06 -1.41 -26.24
C PRO A 136 11.75 -1.74 -26.95
N SER A 137 11.85 -2.52 -28.03
CA SER A 137 10.74 -3.08 -28.78
C SER A 137 9.95 -4.07 -27.90
N ALA A 138 8.64 -3.84 -27.79
CA ALA A 138 7.71 -4.74 -27.12
C ALA A 138 7.54 -6.04 -27.94
N VAL A 139 8.31 -7.06 -27.59
CA VAL A 139 8.12 -8.44 -28.07
C VAL A 139 6.82 -9.01 -27.47
N PRO A 140 6.01 -9.81 -28.19
CA PRO A 140 4.87 -10.50 -27.62
C PRO A 140 5.36 -11.52 -26.59
N ARG A 141 5.02 -11.29 -25.32
CA ARG A 141 5.66 -11.92 -24.17
C ARG A 141 4.87 -13.16 -23.70
N ALA A 142 5.50 -14.33 -23.80
CA ALA A 142 4.99 -15.62 -23.29
C ALA A 142 4.84 -15.60 -21.76
N ARG A 143 4.10 -16.55 -21.16
CA ARG A 143 4.01 -16.70 -19.69
C ARG A 143 5.43 -16.74 -19.11
N GLY A 144 5.69 -15.86 -18.14
CA GLY A 144 7.01 -15.61 -17.56
C GLY A 144 7.79 -14.43 -18.16
N SER A 145 7.09 -13.48 -18.78
CA SER A 145 7.74 -12.26 -19.26
C SER A 145 6.90 -10.99 -19.04
N ARG A 146 5.75 -11.05 -18.36
CA ARG A 146 4.99 -9.83 -18.04
C ARG A 146 5.67 -8.92 -17.01
N CYS A 147 6.65 -9.41 -16.26
CA CYS A 147 7.39 -8.56 -15.34
C CYS A 147 8.17 -7.47 -16.08
N GLY A 148 8.04 -6.23 -15.61
CA GLY A 148 8.75 -5.08 -16.15
C GLY A 148 10.27 -5.26 -16.10
N PRO A 149 11.05 -4.48 -16.88
CA PRO A 149 12.50 -4.64 -16.99
C PRO A 149 13.21 -4.51 -15.64
N ASP A 150 12.64 -3.74 -14.71
CA ASP A 150 13.19 -3.55 -13.37
C ASP A 150 12.68 -4.59 -12.35
N GLY A 151 12.03 -5.66 -12.78
CA GLY A 151 11.45 -6.68 -11.89
C GLY A 151 10.28 -6.16 -11.05
N ILE A 152 9.57 -5.16 -11.57
CA ILE A 152 8.38 -4.54 -10.95
C ILE A 152 7.41 -4.12 -12.05
N VAL A 153 6.11 -4.20 -11.75
CA VAL A 153 5.00 -3.73 -12.59
C VAL A 153 3.99 -2.97 -11.72
N ALA A 154 3.33 -1.97 -12.31
CA ALA A 154 2.29 -1.18 -11.65
C ALA A 154 0.96 -1.34 -12.39
N VAL A 155 -0.10 -1.67 -11.67
CA VAL A 155 -1.44 -1.84 -12.23
C VAL A 155 -2.50 -1.08 -11.45
N THR A 156 -3.63 -0.85 -12.10
CA THR A 156 -4.88 -0.37 -11.51
C THR A 156 -6.06 -1.05 -12.17
N TYR A 157 -7.22 -0.99 -11.53
CA TYR A 157 -8.49 -1.33 -12.17
C TYR A 157 -9.28 -0.06 -12.49
N ALA A 158 -9.70 0.10 -13.74
CA ALA A 158 -10.68 1.12 -14.13
C ALA A 158 -11.49 0.63 -15.33
N SER A 159 -12.82 0.63 -15.21
CA SER A 159 -13.73 0.32 -16.32
C SER A 159 -13.94 1.50 -17.28
N HIS A 160 -13.70 2.72 -16.83
CA HIS A 160 -13.94 3.95 -17.59
C HIS A 160 -13.16 5.13 -17.01
N GLY A 161 -13.11 6.27 -17.72
CA GLY A 161 -12.44 7.50 -17.27
C GLY A 161 -13.13 8.24 -16.13
N GLY A 162 -14.34 7.82 -15.72
CA GLY A 162 -15.10 8.46 -14.63
C GLY A 162 -15.89 9.69 -15.10
N LYS A 163 -16.57 10.34 -14.15
CA LYS A 163 -17.41 11.53 -14.41
C LYS A 163 -16.63 12.85 -14.38
N ASP A 164 -15.43 12.83 -13.80
CA ASP A 164 -14.56 13.99 -13.68
C ASP A 164 -13.17 13.70 -14.25
N ASP A 165 -12.27 14.66 -14.09
CA ASP A 165 -10.95 14.66 -14.71
C ASP A 165 -9.90 13.87 -13.91
N ARG A 166 -10.28 13.22 -12.80
CA ARG A 166 -9.28 12.69 -11.85
C ARG A 166 -8.57 11.43 -12.32
N PHE A 167 -9.23 10.56 -13.09
CA PHE A 167 -8.55 9.43 -13.74
C PHE A 167 -7.41 9.92 -14.62
N CYS A 168 -7.68 10.91 -15.47
CA CYS A 168 -6.66 11.47 -16.37
C CYS A 168 -5.52 12.16 -15.62
N ARG A 169 -5.80 12.79 -14.47
CA ARG A 169 -4.77 13.36 -13.58
C ARG A 169 -3.87 12.28 -12.97
N ALA A 170 -4.46 11.18 -12.51
CA ALA A 170 -3.71 10.06 -11.98
C ALA A 170 -2.80 9.45 -13.05
N VAL A 171 -3.33 9.19 -14.25
CA VAL A 171 -2.55 8.68 -15.39
C VAL A 171 -1.47 9.66 -15.82
N GLU A 172 -1.77 10.96 -15.91
CA GLU A 172 -0.76 11.99 -16.20
C GLU A 172 0.35 11.98 -15.16
N SER A 173 0.01 11.87 -13.87
CA SER A 173 1.02 11.79 -12.81
C SER A 173 1.89 10.54 -12.91
N ALA A 174 1.32 9.39 -13.29
CA ALA A 174 2.09 8.18 -13.53
C ALA A 174 3.08 8.36 -14.69
N ILE A 175 2.62 8.90 -15.83
CA ILE A 175 3.47 9.21 -16.99
C ILE A 175 4.62 10.15 -16.60
N LEU A 176 4.32 11.25 -15.91
CA LEU A 176 5.29 12.26 -15.52
C LEU A 176 6.34 11.77 -14.53
N ASN A 177 6.03 10.70 -13.79
CA ASN A 177 6.97 10.05 -12.87
C ASN A 177 7.51 8.74 -13.43
N GLY A 178 7.37 8.43 -14.72
CA GLY A 178 7.96 7.23 -15.32
C GLY A 178 7.38 5.93 -14.76
N VAL A 179 6.11 5.92 -14.39
CA VAL A 179 5.37 4.74 -13.96
C VAL A 179 4.52 4.24 -15.14
N PRO A 180 4.92 3.14 -15.82
CA PRO A 180 4.11 2.50 -16.86
C PRO A 180 2.92 1.78 -16.21
N TRP A 181 1.87 2.54 -15.91
CA TRP A 181 0.71 2.08 -15.16
C TRP A 181 -0.29 1.37 -16.07
N GLU A 182 -0.43 0.06 -15.90
CA GLU A 182 -1.35 -0.75 -16.69
C GLU A 182 -2.77 -0.72 -16.12
N VAL A 183 -3.76 -0.51 -16.98
CA VAL A 183 -5.17 -0.38 -16.63
C VAL A 183 -5.92 -1.67 -16.98
N LEU A 184 -6.46 -2.31 -15.95
CA LEU A 184 -7.25 -3.53 -16.03
C LEU A 184 -8.76 -3.19 -16.05
N GLY A 185 -9.55 -4.04 -16.72
CA GLY A 185 -11.01 -3.94 -16.78
C GLY A 185 -11.55 -2.84 -17.71
N TRP A 186 -10.72 -2.22 -18.55
CA TRP A 186 -11.15 -1.05 -19.33
C TRP A 186 -12.24 -1.38 -20.35
N GLY A 187 -13.35 -0.62 -20.31
CA GLY A 187 -14.52 -0.84 -21.16
C GLY A 187 -15.45 -1.96 -20.70
N GLU A 188 -15.14 -2.65 -19.60
CA GLU A 188 -16.03 -3.63 -19.00
C GLU A 188 -17.17 -2.93 -18.22
N GLU A 189 -18.33 -3.57 -18.14
CA GLU A 189 -19.41 -3.09 -17.27
C GLU A 189 -18.98 -3.21 -15.80
N TRP A 190 -19.19 -2.15 -15.02
CA TRP A 190 -18.87 -2.15 -13.59
C TRP A 190 -19.97 -2.85 -12.78
N LEU A 191 -19.66 -4.06 -12.33
CA LEU A 191 -20.52 -4.92 -11.51
C LEU A 191 -20.21 -4.82 -10.02
N GLY A 192 -19.06 -4.26 -9.64
CA GLY A 192 -18.70 -4.01 -8.24
C GLY A 192 -17.24 -4.33 -7.91
N LEU A 193 -16.90 -4.18 -6.63
CA LEU A 193 -15.52 -4.28 -6.12
C LEU A 193 -14.87 -5.65 -6.37
N SER A 194 -15.67 -6.72 -6.46
CA SER A 194 -15.17 -8.06 -6.79
C SER A 194 -14.44 -8.16 -8.13
N GLN A 195 -14.78 -7.34 -9.14
CA GLN A 195 -14.07 -7.35 -10.43
C GLN A 195 -12.64 -6.86 -10.29
N LYS A 196 -12.41 -5.84 -9.46
CA LYS A 196 -11.07 -5.33 -9.13
C LYS A 196 -10.20 -6.44 -8.53
N LEU A 197 -10.77 -7.21 -7.61
CA LEU A 197 -10.10 -8.34 -6.95
C LEU A 197 -9.77 -9.46 -7.95
N GLN A 198 -10.74 -9.86 -8.77
CA GLN A 198 -10.55 -10.90 -9.77
C GLN A 198 -9.51 -10.50 -10.82
N ALA A 199 -9.58 -9.27 -11.35
CA ALA A 199 -8.61 -8.78 -12.33
C ALA A 199 -7.19 -8.71 -11.75
N SER A 200 -7.06 -8.29 -10.48
CA SER A 200 -5.77 -8.28 -9.79
C SER A 200 -5.22 -9.69 -9.59
N LEU A 201 -6.08 -10.66 -9.26
CA LEU A 201 -5.72 -12.06 -9.12
C LEU A 201 -5.21 -12.65 -10.43
N ASP A 202 -5.98 -12.46 -11.51
CA ASP A 202 -5.62 -12.96 -12.84
C ASP A 202 -4.31 -12.33 -13.33
N TYR A 203 -4.08 -11.06 -13.00
CA TYR A 203 -2.82 -10.40 -13.31
C TYR A 203 -1.65 -10.98 -12.50
N ALA A 204 -1.80 -11.14 -11.19
CA ALA A 204 -0.77 -11.73 -10.33
C ALA A 204 -0.36 -13.14 -10.82
N LYS A 205 -1.34 -13.98 -11.18
CA LYS A 205 -1.14 -15.32 -11.78
C LYS A 205 -0.37 -15.32 -13.09
N SER A 206 -0.33 -14.18 -13.78
CA SER A 206 0.35 -14.04 -15.07
C SER A 206 1.81 -13.61 -14.96
N LEU A 207 2.25 -13.24 -13.76
CA LEU A 207 3.61 -12.77 -13.45
C LEU A 207 4.50 -13.92 -12.97
N ASP A 208 5.82 -13.71 -13.04
CA ASP A 208 6.78 -14.56 -12.35
C ASP A 208 6.66 -14.39 -10.83
N GLU A 209 6.90 -15.46 -10.06
CA GLU A 209 6.65 -15.49 -8.61
C GLU A 209 7.37 -14.37 -7.83
N ASP A 210 8.58 -14.01 -8.27
CA ASP A 210 9.45 -12.99 -7.68
C ASP A 210 9.25 -11.58 -8.26
N CYS A 211 8.36 -11.44 -9.25
CA CYS A 211 8.00 -10.13 -9.78
C CYS A 211 7.30 -9.29 -8.72
N ILE A 212 7.64 -8.01 -8.61
CA ILE A 212 6.97 -7.11 -7.68
C ILE A 212 5.75 -6.49 -8.38
N LEU A 213 4.59 -6.64 -7.77
CA LEU A 213 3.33 -6.07 -8.23
C LEU A 213 2.92 -4.92 -7.32
N LEU A 214 2.85 -3.71 -7.89
CA LEU A 214 2.23 -2.54 -7.28
C LEU A 214 0.79 -2.41 -7.79
N PHE A 215 -0.16 -2.35 -6.87
CA PHE A 215 -1.55 -2.05 -7.17
C PHE A 215 -1.95 -0.70 -6.55
N SER A 216 -2.78 0.06 -7.26
CA SER A 216 -3.50 1.19 -6.67
C SER A 216 -4.89 1.37 -7.26
N ASP A 217 -5.77 2.07 -6.54
CA ASP A 217 -7.01 2.62 -7.08
C ASP A 217 -6.71 3.65 -8.18
N ALA A 218 -7.71 3.94 -9.03
CA ALA A 218 -7.47 4.65 -10.28
C ALA A 218 -7.77 6.16 -10.25
N PHE A 219 -8.78 6.56 -9.48
CA PHE A 219 -9.46 7.86 -9.65
C PHE A 219 -9.03 8.92 -8.64
N ASP A 220 -8.37 8.54 -7.58
CA ASP A 220 -8.03 9.43 -6.48
C ASP A 220 -6.63 9.16 -5.96
N VAL A 221 -5.71 8.91 -6.90
CA VAL A 221 -4.28 8.72 -6.60
C VAL A 221 -3.40 9.74 -7.32
N LEU A 222 -2.20 9.97 -6.77
CA LEU A 222 -1.17 10.84 -7.33
C LEU A 222 0.20 10.21 -7.13
N PHE A 223 0.89 9.89 -8.23
CA PHE A 223 2.27 9.44 -8.21
C PHE A 223 3.24 10.63 -8.04
N THR A 224 4.25 10.45 -7.20
CA THR A 224 5.28 11.47 -6.87
C THR A 224 6.71 10.95 -6.98
N SER A 225 6.88 9.66 -7.27
CA SER A 225 8.17 9.00 -7.49
C SER A 225 8.08 8.02 -8.66
N ASP A 226 9.24 7.66 -9.22
CA ASP A 226 9.33 6.61 -10.23
C ASP A 226 9.24 5.20 -9.67
N LEU A 227 9.07 4.22 -10.57
CA LEU A 227 8.88 2.83 -10.20
C LEU A 227 10.12 2.21 -9.53
N LYS A 228 11.31 2.74 -9.82
CA LYS A 228 12.58 2.29 -9.23
C LYS A 228 12.67 2.72 -7.76
N GLU A 229 12.31 3.96 -7.46
CA GLU A 229 12.26 4.48 -6.09
C GLU A 229 11.18 3.74 -5.28
N ILE A 230 9.98 3.53 -5.85
CA ILE A 230 8.91 2.75 -5.23
C ILE A 230 9.39 1.34 -4.88
N LYS A 231 10.03 0.65 -5.83
CA LYS A 231 10.61 -0.68 -5.61
C LYS A 231 11.63 -0.65 -4.47
N GLN A 232 12.55 0.32 -4.46
CA GLN A 232 13.60 0.37 -3.45
C GLN A 232 13.04 0.58 -2.03
N LYS A 233 12.02 1.43 -1.90
CA LYS A 233 11.31 1.63 -0.63
C LYS A 233 10.65 0.35 -0.14
N PHE A 234 9.93 -0.36 -1.02
CA PHE A 234 9.35 -1.66 -0.70
C PHE A 234 10.41 -2.68 -0.25
N LEU A 235 11.52 -2.81 -0.98
CA LEU A 235 12.59 -3.76 -0.62
C LEU A 235 13.21 -3.44 0.74
N THR A 236 13.28 -2.16 1.13
CA THR A 236 13.79 -1.73 2.44
C THR A 236 12.88 -2.15 3.60
N MET A 237 11.58 -2.32 3.35
CA MET A 237 10.64 -2.80 4.35
C MET A 237 10.85 -4.28 4.71
N GLN A 238 11.50 -5.06 3.85
CA GLN A 238 11.78 -6.50 4.06
C GLN A 238 10.51 -7.31 4.38
N LYS A 239 9.43 -7.01 3.65
CA LYS A 239 8.13 -7.67 3.80
C LYS A 239 7.66 -8.21 2.46
N PRO A 240 6.97 -9.37 2.44
CA PRO A 240 6.58 -9.98 1.18
C PRO A 240 5.37 -9.28 0.53
N LEU A 241 4.55 -8.60 1.35
CA LEU A 241 3.36 -7.87 0.94
C LEU A 241 3.09 -6.71 1.91
N VAL A 242 2.93 -5.52 1.36
CA VAL A 242 2.74 -4.27 2.11
C VAL A 242 1.50 -3.55 1.59
N PHE A 243 0.55 -3.27 2.49
CA PHE A 243 -0.60 -2.41 2.22
C PHE A 243 -0.35 -0.99 2.72
N ALA A 244 -1.06 -0.03 2.14
CA ALA A 244 -1.07 1.34 2.65
C ALA A 244 -1.61 1.40 4.08
N GLY A 245 -0.91 2.15 4.94
CA GLY A 245 -1.40 2.51 6.28
C GLY A 245 -2.27 3.77 6.22
N GLU A 246 -3.43 3.74 6.86
CA GLU A 246 -4.31 4.90 7.02
C GLU A 246 -4.66 5.17 8.48
N CYS A 247 -5.22 6.37 8.71
CA CYS A 247 -5.72 6.78 10.01
C CYS A 247 -7.13 6.26 10.33
N GLY A 248 -7.92 5.95 9.31
CA GLY A 248 -9.28 5.44 9.45
C GLY A 248 -9.31 3.93 9.68
N CYS A 249 -9.98 3.48 10.73
CA CYS A 249 -10.25 2.05 10.92
C CYS A 249 -11.59 1.67 10.28
N TRP A 250 -11.67 1.76 8.95
CA TRP A 250 -12.90 1.49 8.22
C TRP A 250 -12.79 0.17 7.43
N PRO A 251 -13.86 -0.64 7.32
CA PRO A 251 -15.16 -0.52 8.00
C PRO A 251 -15.17 -1.11 9.41
N GLN A 252 -14.04 -1.52 9.98
CA GLN A 252 -14.05 -2.28 11.24
C GLN A 252 -14.66 -1.51 12.43
N VAL A 253 -14.54 -0.18 12.44
CA VAL A 253 -15.20 0.69 13.44
C VAL A 253 -16.73 0.58 13.41
N VAL A 254 -17.33 0.29 12.25
CA VAL A 254 -18.80 0.11 12.14
C VAL A 254 -19.23 -1.32 12.48
N LYS A 255 -18.36 -2.32 12.27
CA LYS A 255 -18.64 -3.73 12.58
C LYS A 255 -18.74 -4.02 14.07
N ASP A 256 -18.21 -3.14 14.92
CA ASP A 256 -18.42 -3.25 16.36
C ASP A 256 -19.92 -3.34 16.69
N LYS A 257 -20.76 -2.56 16.01
CA LYS A 257 -22.23 -2.59 16.19
C LYS A 257 -22.83 -3.92 15.77
N ASP A 258 -22.43 -4.46 14.62
CA ASP A 258 -22.93 -5.75 14.12
C ASP A 258 -22.56 -6.92 15.06
N ARG A 259 -21.51 -6.75 15.86
CA ARG A 259 -21.04 -7.72 16.86
C ARG A 259 -21.51 -7.43 18.28
N GLY A 260 -22.33 -6.39 18.48
CA GLY A 260 -22.78 -5.97 19.81
C GLY A 260 -21.65 -5.44 20.72
N LEU A 261 -20.55 -4.98 20.13
CA LEU A 261 -19.39 -4.40 20.81
C LEU A 261 -19.51 -2.87 20.91
N PRO A 262 -18.89 -2.24 21.92
CA PRO A 262 -18.70 -0.79 21.93
C PRO A 262 -17.95 -0.31 20.68
N GLU A 263 -18.32 0.86 20.15
CA GLU A 263 -17.70 1.43 18.95
C GLU A 263 -16.19 1.60 19.14
N GLY A 264 -15.39 1.13 18.18
CA GLY A 264 -13.93 1.17 18.17
C GLY A 264 -13.26 -0.02 18.87
N THR A 265 -14.00 -1.00 19.39
CA THR A 265 -13.42 -2.16 20.08
C THR A 265 -12.46 -2.92 19.17
N ILE A 266 -12.86 -3.29 17.96
CA ILE A 266 -11.97 -3.99 17.00
C ILE A 266 -10.71 -3.15 16.72
N CYS A 267 -10.89 -1.85 16.49
CA CYS A 267 -9.81 -0.94 16.16
C CYS A 267 -8.80 -0.75 17.30
N ASN A 268 -9.28 -0.75 18.53
CA ASN A 268 -8.44 -0.53 19.71
C ASN A 268 -7.78 -1.81 20.20
N THR A 269 -8.46 -2.96 20.09
CA THR A 269 -8.04 -4.22 20.73
C THR A 269 -7.44 -5.25 19.76
N LEU A 270 -7.95 -5.34 18.54
CA LEU A 270 -7.58 -6.43 17.61
C LEU A 270 -6.56 -5.99 16.57
N TYR A 271 -6.62 -4.73 16.11
CA TYR A 271 -5.60 -4.21 15.21
C TYR A 271 -4.23 -4.16 15.93
N PRO A 272 -3.15 -4.64 15.30
CA PRO A 272 -1.80 -4.51 15.87
C PRO A 272 -1.44 -3.04 16.18
N PRO A 273 -0.62 -2.77 17.21
CA PRO A 273 -0.16 -1.42 17.52
C PRO A 273 0.74 -0.89 16.39
N SER A 274 0.76 0.44 16.22
CA SER A 274 1.57 1.14 15.23
C SER A 274 2.36 2.27 15.90
N PRO A 275 3.61 2.56 15.45
CA PRO A 275 4.37 3.70 15.94
C PRO A 275 3.82 5.05 15.43
N THR A 276 2.93 5.04 14.44
CA THR A 276 2.32 6.23 13.85
C THR A 276 0.79 6.12 13.82
N PRO A 277 0.07 7.22 13.56
CA PRO A 277 -1.37 7.19 13.32
C PRO A 277 -1.81 6.38 12.10
N TYR A 278 -0.89 6.05 11.16
CA TYR A 278 -1.17 5.24 9.96
C TYR A 278 -1.27 3.75 10.32
N ARG A 279 -2.17 3.41 11.24
CA ARG A 279 -2.25 2.10 11.90
C ARG A 279 -3.09 1.08 11.15
N PHE A 280 -4.08 1.54 10.38
CA PHE A 280 -5.13 0.69 9.83
C PHE A 280 -4.90 0.40 8.35
N LEU A 281 -5.39 -0.74 7.88
CA LEU A 281 -5.21 -1.16 6.51
C LEU A 281 -6.08 -0.31 5.56
N ASN A 282 -5.48 0.16 4.46
CA ASN A 282 -6.19 0.70 3.31
C ASN A 282 -5.96 -0.21 2.09
N SER A 283 -7.04 -0.73 1.47
CA SER A 283 -6.92 -1.65 0.32
C SER A 283 -6.72 -0.94 -1.02
N GLY A 284 -6.82 0.39 -1.06
CA GLY A 284 -6.70 1.16 -2.29
C GLY A 284 -5.27 1.29 -2.80
N ALA A 285 -4.27 0.85 -2.04
CA ALA A 285 -2.91 0.69 -2.57
C ALA A 285 -2.13 -0.38 -1.79
N TRP A 286 -1.38 -1.22 -2.51
CA TRP A 286 -0.50 -2.24 -1.94
C TRP A 286 0.60 -2.62 -2.92
N ILE A 287 1.68 -3.20 -2.39
CA ILE A 287 2.83 -3.66 -3.16
C ILE A 287 3.36 -4.96 -2.56
N GLY A 288 3.70 -5.94 -3.39
CA GLY A 288 4.23 -7.21 -2.91
C GLY A 288 4.79 -8.09 -4.02
N TYR A 289 5.42 -9.20 -3.64
CA TYR A 289 5.80 -10.24 -4.61
C TYR A 289 4.54 -10.88 -5.20
N ALA A 290 4.55 -11.16 -6.51
CA ALA A 290 3.40 -11.68 -7.24
C ALA A 290 2.85 -12.95 -6.61
N ARG A 291 3.71 -13.88 -6.18
CA ARG A 291 3.30 -15.10 -5.47
C ARG A 291 2.55 -14.79 -4.17
N GLN A 292 3.03 -13.82 -3.38
CA GLN A 292 2.37 -13.47 -2.13
C GLN A 292 1.03 -12.76 -2.36
N ALA A 293 0.99 -11.86 -3.34
CA ALA A 293 -0.23 -11.20 -3.76
C ALA A 293 -1.26 -12.20 -4.29
N GLU A 294 -0.84 -13.16 -5.12
CA GLU A 294 -1.70 -14.23 -5.63
C GLU A 294 -2.35 -15.01 -4.50
N HIS A 295 -1.57 -15.54 -3.53
CA HIS A 295 -2.12 -16.31 -2.41
C HIS A 295 -3.18 -15.53 -1.62
N LEU A 296 -2.92 -14.24 -1.34
CA LEU A 296 -3.91 -13.40 -0.66
C LEU A 296 -5.16 -13.21 -1.53
N LEU A 297 -4.98 -12.82 -2.79
CA LEU A 297 -6.08 -12.51 -3.70
C LEU A 297 -6.96 -13.73 -3.98
N GLU A 298 -6.39 -14.93 -4.06
CA GLU A 298 -7.14 -16.18 -4.17
C GLU A 298 -8.09 -16.37 -2.99
N ALA A 299 -7.59 -16.17 -1.76
CA ALA A 299 -8.40 -16.30 -0.55
C ALA A 299 -9.49 -15.22 -0.47
N VAL A 300 -9.17 -13.99 -0.85
CA VAL A 300 -10.11 -12.86 -0.86
C VAL A 300 -11.21 -13.10 -1.90
N VAL A 301 -10.87 -13.51 -3.11
CA VAL A 301 -11.82 -13.83 -4.19
C VAL A 301 -12.70 -15.03 -3.80
N ALA A 302 -12.12 -16.07 -3.21
CA ALA A 302 -12.88 -17.22 -2.73
C ALA A 302 -13.92 -16.80 -1.66
N LYS A 303 -13.53 -15.94 -0.71
CA LYS A 303 -14.43 -15.39 0.30
C LYS A 303 -15.54 -14.55 -0.35
N ALA A 304 -15.19 -13.66 -1.27
CA ALA A 304 -16.15 -12.80 -1.98
C ALA A 304 -17.19 -13.57 -2.81
N ASN A 305 -16.80 -14.69 -3.41
CA ASN A 305 -17.73 -15.56 -4.13
C ASN A 305 -18.65 -16.34 -3.18
N SER A 306 -18.18 -16.66 -1.97
CA SER A 306 -18.97 -17.39 -0.96
C SER A 306 -19.93 -16.51 -0.15
N GLU A 307 -19.58 -15.25 0.09
CA GLU A 307 -20.35 -14.30 0.90
C GLU A 307 -21.10 -13.31 0.00
N PHE A 308 -22.38 -13.58 -0.28
CA PHE A 308 -23.37 -12.64 -0.83
C PHE A 308 -22.88 -11.70 -1.97
N GLY A 309 -22.32 -12.29 -3.04
CA GLY A 309 -22.32 -11.77 -4.42
C GLY A 309 -21.95 -10.29 -4.63
N MET A 310 -20.76 -10.04 -5.19
CA MET A 310 -20.31 -8.76 -5.78
C MET A 310 -20.30 -7.49 -4.91
N LYS A 311 -20.91 -7.49 -3.71
CA LYS A 311 -21.03 -6.32 -2.81
C LYS A 311 -20.05 -6.32 -1.64
N THR A 312 -19.19 -7.33 -1.55
CA THR A 312 -18.23 -7.46 -0.47
C THR A 312 -17.10 -6.44 -0.61
N ASN A 313 -16.76 -5.83 0.53
CA ASN A 313 -15.79 -4.74 0.62
C ASN A 313 -14.38 -5.32 0.70
N ASP A 314 -13.53 -5.01 -0.27
CA ASP A 314 -12.15 -5.48 -0.33
C ASP A 314 -11.34 -5.04 0.90
N GLN A 315 -11.55 -3.81 1.38
CA GLN A 315 -10.89 -3.30 2.59
C GLN A 315 -11.28 -4.13 3.82
N GLU A 316 -12.54 -4.54 3.92
CA GLU A 316 -13.01 -5.37 5.03
C GLU A 316 -12.35 -6.75 5.04
N MET A 317 -12.34 -7.42 3.89
CA MET A 317 -11.80 -8.78 3.78
C MET A 317 -10.32 -8.84 4.12
N VAL A 318 -9.54 -7.93 3.54
CA VAL A 318 -8.10 -7.90 3.79
C VAL A 318 -7.81 -7.41 5.21
N SER A 319 -8.60 -6.49 5.76
CA SER A 319 -8.49 -6.10 7.18
C SER A 319 -8.71 -7.26 8.13
N ASP A 320 -9.75 -8.08 7.92
CA ASP A 320 -10.01 -9.28 8.72
C ASP A 320 -8.80 -10.24 8.66
N MET A 321 -8.25 -10.49 7.46
CA MET A 321 -7.08 -11.36 7.27
C MET A 321 -5.81 -10.81 7.95
N TYR A 322 -5.58 -9.50 7.87
CA TYR A 322 -4.45 -8.84 8.55
C TYR A 322 -4.57 -8.95 10.07
N ILE A 323 -5.74 -8.67 10.64
CA ILE A 323 -6.02 -8.80 12.08
C ILE A 323 -5.79 -10.25 12.55
N ASP A 324 -6.19 -11.22 11.74
CA ASP A 324 -6.01 -12.65 12.03
C ASP A 324 -4.56 -13.15 11.80
N GLY A 325 -3.63 -12.27 11.37
CA GLY A 325 -2.22 -12.60 11.14
C GLY A 325 -1.98 -13.49 9.92
N GLN A 326 -2.85 -13.43 8.92
CA GLN A 326 -2.77 -14.24 7.70
C GLN A 326 -1.90 -13.54 6.63
N PHE A 327 -1.31 -14.35 5.75
CA PHE A 327 -0.58 -13.90 4.53
C PHE A 327 0.61 -12.95 4.76
N ASP A 328 1.19 -12.88 5.97
CA ASP A 328 2.33 -12.01 6.32
C ASP A 328 2.17 -10.57 5.77
N ILE A 329 0.95 -10.05 5.91
CA ILE A 329 0.61 -8.68 5.51
C ILE A 329 1.31 -7.72 6.46
N ALA A 330 2.08 -6.79 5.90
CA ALA A 330 2.57 -5.62 6.61
C ALA A 330 1.82 -4.35 6.17
N LEU A 331 1.83 -3.33 7.02
CA LEU A 331 1.32 -2.00 6.69
C LEU A 331 2.46 -0.99 6.62
N ASP A 332 2.37 -0.08 5.64
CA ASP A 332 3.28 1.06 5.53
C ASP A 332 2.95 2.12 6.60
N HIS A 333 3.32 1.81 7.84
CA HIS A 333 3.10 2.71 8.97
C HIS A 333 3.89 4.02 8.85
N GLN A 334 4.95 4.08 8.05
CA GLN A 334 5.78 5.28 7.93
C GLN A 334 5.34 6.19 6.78
N ALA A 335 4.33 5.79 6.00
CA ALA A 335 3.99 6.45 4.74
C ALA A 335 5.24 6.63 3.85
N GLU A 336 6.05 5.58 3.75
CA GLU A 336 7.29 5.58 2.95
C GLU A 336 6.96 5.48 1.46
N VAL A 337 6.07 4.55 1.11
CA VAL A 337 5.54 4.36 -0.25
C VAL A 337 4.17 5.06 -0.38
N PHE A 338 3.27 4.85 0.58
CA PHE A 338 1.86 5.22 0.47
C PHE A 338 1.45 6.31 1.46
N GLN A 339 0.76 7.34 0.98
CA GLN A 339 0.13 8.36 1.83
C GLN A 339 -1.39 8.39 1.64
N CYS A 340 -2.13 7.78 2.57
CA CYS A 340 -3.57 7.95 2.66
C CYS A 340 -3.93 9.33 3.26
N MET A 341 -4.94 9.99 2.71
CA MET A 341 -5.28 11.39 3.00
C MET A 341 -6.62 11.61 3.71
N HIS A 342 -7.34 10.55 4.05
CA HIS A 342 -8.55 10.68 4.86
C HIS A 342 -8.23 11.12 6.29
N ASP A 343 -8.93 12.17 6.75
CA ASP A 343 -8.86 12.65 8.12
C ASP A 343 -9.90 11.96 9.02
N THR A 344 -9.48 11.67 10.26
CA THR A 344 -10.35 11.18 11.34
C THR A 344 -10.43 12.24 12.43
N GLY A 345 -11.62 12.49 12.97
CA GLY A 345 -11.83 13.57 13.94
C GLY A 345 -12.91 13.33 14.99
N SER A 346 -13.47 12.13 15.04
CA SER A 346 -14.52 11.77 16.00
C SER A 346 -14.12 10.50 16.74
N PRO A 347 -14.31 10.45 18.08
CA PRO A 347 -14.23 9.19 18.82
C PRO A 347 -15.12 8.13 18.14
N PRO A 348 -14.72 6.84 18.17
CA PRO A 348 -13.65 6.25 19.01
C PRO A 348 -12.25 6.30 18.38
N LEU A 349 -12.11 6.85 17.17
CA LEU A 349 -10.82 6.88 16.49
C LEU A 349 -9.97 8.08 16.96
N PRO A 350 -8.64 7.92 17.02
CA PRO A 350 -7.75 9.04 17.28
C PRO A 350 -7.96 10.17 16.25
N LEU A 351 -7.81 11.42 16.70
CA LEU A 351 -7.73 12.56 15.81
C LEU A 351 -6.47 12.41 14.93
N CYS A 352 -6.66 12.30 13.62
CA CYS A 352 -5.57 12.31 12.66
C CYS A 352 -5.96 13.17 11.46
N ASN A 353 -5.05 14.07 11.07
CA ASN A 353 -5.19 14.87 9.86
C ASN A 353 -3.91 14.71 9.03
N PRO A 354 -3.89 13.81 8.04
CA PRO A 354 -2.71 13.59 7.20
C PRO A 354 -2.23 14.87 6.52
N GLY A 355 -3.13 15.77 6.14
CA GLY A 355 -2.77 17.08 5.57
C GLY A 355 -1.91 17.94 6.50
N LYS A 356 -2.08 17.83 7.83
CA LYS A 356 -1.22 18.51 8.81
C LYS A 356 0.14 17.85 9.00
N HIS A 357 0.27 16.57 8.62
CA HIS A 357 1.54 15.85 8.65
C HIS A 357 2.42 16.15 7.44
N LEU A 358 1.89 16.84 6.43
CA LEU A 358 2.61 17.14 5.21
C LEU A 358 3.19 18.56 5.20
N THR A 359 4.32 18.69 4.53
CA THR A 359 4.91 19.97 4.12
C THR A 359 5.38 19.85 2.66
N LEU A 360 5.42 20.98 1.96
CA LEU A 360 5.88 21.04 0.57
C LEU A 360 7.25 21.70 0.53
N ILE A 361 8.24 21.03 -0.06
CA ILE A 361 9.59 21.57 -0.27
C ILE A 361 9.91 21.39 -1.75
N ASP A 362 10.09 22.48 -2.49
CA ASP A 362 10.42 22.47 -3.92
C ASP A 362 9.50 21.59 -4.78
N GLY A 363 8.20 21.59 -4.45
CA GLY A 363 7.19 20.79 -5.15
C GLY A 363 7.13 19.31 -4.74
N VAL A 364 7.94 18.90 -3.77
CA VAL A 364 7.94 17.55 -3.21
C VAL A 364 7.20 17.54 -1.88
N TRP A 365 6.23 16.64 -1.73
CA TRP A 365 5.47 16.48 -0.50
C TRP A 365 6.25 15.60 0.48
N HIS A 366 6.55 16.15 1.66
CA HIS A 366 7.24 15.46 2.74
C HIS A 366 6.29 15.22 3.90
N ASN A 367 6.26 14.00 4.42
CA ASN A 367 5.63 13.69 5.68
C ASN A 367 6.58 14.02 6.83
N LYS A 368 6.36 15.15 7.51
CA LYS A 368 7.19 15.61 8.64
C LYS A 368 6.95 14.81 9.93
N LEU A 369 5.89 14.00 10.01
CA LEU A 369 5.67 13.12 11.15
C LEU A 369 6.60 11.92 11.11
N THR A 370 6.78 11.34 9.93
CA THR A 370 7.57 10.12 9.71
C THR A 370 8.92 10.39 9.06
N ASN A 371 9.17 11.65 8.66
CA ASN A 371 10.35 12.11 7.93
C ASN A 371 10.56 11.37 6.60
N THR A 372 9.47 11.10 5.88
CA THR A 372 9.46 10.39 4.60
C THR A 372 9.02 11.31 3.45
N THR A 373 9.26 10.86 2.23
CA THR A 373 8.69 11.44 1.00
C THR A 373 7.83 10.37 0.35
N PRO A 374 6.52 10.32 0.58
CA PRO A 374 5.66 9.28 0.00
C PRO A 374 5.72 9.28 -1.53
N SER A 375 5.61 8.10 -2.14
CA SER A 375 5.69 7.90 -3.59
C SER A 375 4.34 7.83 -4.30
N LEU A 376 3.29 7.47 -3.56
CA LEU A 376 1.92 7.38 -4.04
C LEU A 376 0.96 7.93 -2.99
N PHE A 377 0.26 9.00 -3.32
CA PHE A 377 -0.81 9.54 -2.48
C PHE A 377 -2.13 8.90 -2.86
N HIS A 378 -2.90 8.46 -1.88
CA HIS A 378 -4.28 8.00 -2.05
C HIS A 378 -5.22 8.95 -1.32
N PHE A 379 -6.03 9.68 -2.09
CA PHE A 379 -7.04 10.63 -1.60
C PHE A 379 -8.34 9.92 -1.20
N ASN A 380 -8.22 8.86 -0.40
CA ASN A 380 -9.33 8.03 0.07
C ASN A 380 -10.36 8.85 0.86
N GLY A 381 -11.63 8.42 0.81
CA GLY A 381 -12.71 9.02 1.59
C GLY A 381 -12.79 10.56 1.48
N GLY A 382 -12.79 11.23 2.64
CA GLY A 382 -12.75 12.70 2.75
C GLY A 382 -11.47 13.36 2.24
N GLY A 383 -10.41 12.58 2.00
CA GLY A 383 -9.13 13.04 1.46
C GLY A 383 -9.23 13.62 0.04
N LYS A 384 -10.27 13.28 -0.72
CA LYS A 384 -10.58 13.82 -2.07
C LYS A 384 -10.56 15.35 -2.13
N LYS A 385 -10.83 16.03 -1.00
CA LYS A 385 -10.77 17.50 -0.89
C LYS A 385 -9.36 18.08 -1.10
N HIS A 386 -8.32 17.27 -0.88
CA HIS A 386 -6.92 17.68 -1.00
C HIS A 386 -6.34 17.41 -2.39
N HIS A 387 -6.93 16.49 -3.17
CA HIS A 387 -6.36 15.96 -4.42
C HIS A 387 -5.90 17.07 -5.38
N LEU A 388 -6.83 17.92 -5.82
CA LEU A 388 -6.54 18.91 -6.86
C LEU A 388 -5.54 19.99 -6.39
N ASP A 389 -5.60 20.40 -5.12
CA ASP A 389 -4.68 21.39 -4.55
C ASP A 389 -3.26 20.81 -4.44
N MET A 390 -3.15 19.56 -3.99
CA MET A 390 -1.85 18.91 -3.82
C MET A 390 -1.17 18.59 -5.15
N GLU A 391 -1.93 18.06 -6.11
CA GLU A 391 -1.45 17.83 -7.47
C GLU A 391 -0.94 19.15 -8.08
N ALA A 392 -1.73 20.23 -8.03
CA ALA A 392 -1.38 21.51 -8.64
C ALA A 392 -0.07 22.13 -8.13
N LYS A 393 0.36 21.77 -6.92
CA LYS A 393 1.60 22.23 -6.27
C LYS A 393 2.78 21.26 -6.42
N SER A 394 2.56 20.08 -7.01
CA SER A 394 3.58 19.06 -7.18
C SER A 394 4.68 19.51 -8.15
N LYS A 395 5.90 18.97 -8.00
CA LYS A 395 7.11 19.38 -8.75
C LYS A 395 6.88 19.47 -10.25
N HIS A 396 6.26 18.45 -10.85
CA HIS A 396 5.97 18.38 -12.29
C HIS A 396 4.91 19.40 -12.76
N LYS A 397 4.22 20.06 -11.83
CA LYS A 397 3.23 21.11 -12.09
C LYS A 397 3.79 22.53 -11.89
N LEU A 398 4.97 22.72 -11.29
CA LEU A 398 5.53 24.04 -11.02
C LEU A 398 5.84 24.83 -12.30
N THR A 399 6.30 24.14 -13.34
CA THR A 399 6.56 24.72 -14.66
C THR A 399 5.44 24.36 -15.65
N PRO A 400 4.95 25.30 -16.46
CA PRO A 400 4.07 24.97 -17.58
C PRO A 400 4.75 24.01 -18.54
N LEU A 401 4.03 22.97 -18.98
CA LEU A 401 4.52 22.04 -19.99
C LEU A 401 4.69 22.77 -21.34
N SER A 402 5.80 22.54 -22.02
CA SER A 402 5.99 23.01 -23.39
C SER A 402 5.03 22.29 -24.34
N PRO A 403 4.73 22.85 -25.53
CA PRO A 403 3.95 22.14 -26.55
C PRO A 403 4.54 20.78 -26.94
N GLU A 404 5.87 20.64 -26.88
CA GLU A 404 6.57 19.39 -27.16
C GLU A 404 6.37 18.36 -26.04
N ASP A 405 6.49 18.78 -24.77
CA ASP A 405 6.23 17.89 -23.63
C ASP A 405 4.78 17.41 -23.62
N LYS A 406 3.82 18.29 -23.95
CA LYS A 406 2.41 17.90 -24.07
C LYS A 406 2.20 16.84 -25.13
N ARG A 407 2.81 17.02 -26.32
CA ARG A 407 2.77 16.00 -27.39
C ARG A 407 3.39 14.69 -26.92
N ARG A 408 4.53 14.73 -26.21
CA ARG A 408 5.17 13.53 -25.66
C ARG A 408 4.25 12.80 -24.68
N ILE A 409 3.61 13.51 -23.76
CA ILE A 409 2.66 12.93 -22.79
C ILE A 409 1.45 12.32 -23.52
N TYR A 410 0.88 13.03 -24.49
CA TYR A 410 -0.26 12.52 -25.27
C TYR A 410 0.06 11.28 -26.11
N ASN A 411 1.27 11.21 -26.66
CA ASN A 411 1.78 10.08 -27.44
C ASN A 411 2.33 8.94 -26.56
N THR A 412 2.25 9.04 -25.23
CA THR A 412 2.67 7.95 -24.37
C THR A 412 1.67 6.80 -24.49
N GLU A 413 2.17 5.63 -24.90
CA GLU A 413 1.39 4.40 -24.96
C GLU A 413 1.37 3.72 -23.59
N LEU A 414 0.17 3.38 -23.13
CA LEU A 414 -0.09 2.67 -21.89
C LEU A 414 -0.88 1.40 -22.20
N LEU A 415 -0.78 0.39 -21.34
CA LEU A 415 -1.54 -0.84 -21.48
C LEU A 415 -2.93 -0.68 -20.88
N PHE A 416 -3.96 -0.94 -21.69
CA PHE A 416 -5.35 -1.06 -21.28
C PHE A 416 -5.84 -2.44 -21.72
N ASN A 417 -6.09 -3.35 -20.76
CA ASN A 417 -6.40 -4.76 -21.02
C ASN A 417 -5.40 -5.44 -21.99
N ASN A 418 -4.09 -5.26 -21.77
CA ASN A 418 -3.00 -5.71 -22.65
C ASN A 418 -2.93 -5.06 -24.04
N LYS A 419 -3.71 -4.02 -24.32
CA LYS A 419 -3.63 -3.27 -25.59
C LYS A 419 -2.89 -1.96 -25.35
N LEU A 420 -1.93 -1.65 -26.22
CA LEU A 420 -1.28 -0.33 -26.21
C LEU A 420 -2.27 0.72 -26.72
N VAL A 421 -2.46 1.75 -25.91
CA VAL A 421 -3.39 2.84 -26.17
C VAL A 421 -2.68 4.15 -25.83
N ASN A 422 -2.73 5.11 -26.76
CA ASN A 422 -2.19 6.46 -26.52
C ASN A 422 -3.01 7.19 -25.46
N PHE A 423 -2.34 7.88 -24.55
CA PHE A 423 -2.99 8.69 -23.51
C PHE A 423 -4.04 9.66 -24.09
N GLU A 424 -3.78 10.29 -25.25
CA GLU A 424 -4.74 11.20 -25.89
C GLU A 424 -6.09 10.56 -26.21
N SER A 425 -6.08 9.29 -26.63
CA SER A 425 -7.31 8.59 -27.02
C SER A 425 -8.24 8.31 -25.84
N VAL A 426 -7.68 8.24 -24.63
CA VAL A 426 -8.42 8.02 -23.38
C VAL A 426 -8.74 9.35 -22.70
N CYS A 427 -7.78 10.26 -22.68
CA CYS A 427 -7.81 11.52 -21.94
C CYS A 427 -7.74 12.73 -22.88
N SER A 428 -8.62 12.75 -23.88
CA SER A 428 -8.64 13.80 -24.89
C SER A 428 -8.79 15.20 -24.29
N ARG A 429 -7.94 16.11 -24.75
CA ARG A 429 -7.90 17.52 -24.35
C ARG A 429 -7.66 17.77 -22.85
N HIS A 430 -7.17 16.77 -22.11
CA HIS A 430 -6.92 16.87 -20.67
C HIS A 430 -5.92 18.00 -20.33
N LEU A 431 -4.78 18.04 -21.02
CA LEU A 431 -3.70 19.00 -20.78
C LEU A 431 -4.13 20.44 -21.14
N GLU A 432 -4.94 20.65 -22.17
CA GLU A 432 -5.47 21.96 -22.56
C GLU A 432 -6.50 22.49 -21.55
N LYS A 433 -7.33 21.61 -20.98
CA LYS A 433 -8.24 21.99 -19.88
C LYS A 433 -7.46 22.44 -18.66
N SER A 434 -6.33 21.78 -18.38
CA SER A 434 -5.45 22.12 -17.25
C SER A 434 -4.85 23.53 -17.39
N ASP A 435 -4.42 23.92 -18.59
CA ASP A 435 -3.87 25.26 -18.85
C ASP A 435 -4.91 26.36 -18.66
N ARG A 436 -6.14 26.16 -19.19
CA ARG A 436 -7.24 27.14 -19.07
C ARG A 436 -7.61 27.39 -17.61
N ARG A 437 -7.57 26.35 -16.78
CA ARG A 437 -7.82 26.51 -15.33
C ARG A 437 -6.72 27.32 -14.66
N ARG A 438 -5.45 27.12 -15.04
CA ARG A 438 -4.31 27.90 -14.54
C ARG A 438 -4.33 29.35 -15.00
N SER A 439 -4.71 29.63 -16.25
CA SER A 439 -4.84 31.00 -16.74
C SER A 439 -5.94 31.74 -16.00
N ASN A 440 -7.09 31.09 -15.79
CA ASN A 440 -8.22 31.68 -15.08
C ASN A 440 -7.90 31.92 -13.59
N SER A 441 -7.21 31.00 -12.92
CA SER A 441 -6.82 31.21 -11.51
C SER A 441 -5.81 32.35 -11.35
N ARG A 442 -4.89 32.53 -12.31
CA ARG A 442 -3.97 33.70 -12.33
C ARG A 442 -4.72 35.01 -12.59
N GLN A 443 -5.74 35.00 -13.46
CA GLN A 443 -6.53 36.18 -13.79
C GLN A 443 -7.41 36.63 -12.61
N TYR A 444 -7.96 35.70 -11.82
CA TYR A 444 -8.73 36.01 -10.61
C TYR A 444 -7.88 36.29 -9.37
N GLY A 445 -6.59 35.91 -9.35
CA GLY A 445 -5.64 36.26 -8.29
C GLY A 445 -5.05 37.68 -8.41
N SER A 446 -5.38 38.41 -9.47
CA SER A 446 -4.88 39.77 -9.77
C SER A 446 -5.85 40.89 -9.37
N THR A 447 -6.99 40.60 -8.75
CA THR A 447 -7.86 41.64 -8.20
C THR A 447 -7.19 42.27 -6.98
N ARG A 448 -6.56 43.42 -7.19
CA ARG A 448 -6.12 44.36 -6.14
C ARG A 448 -7.15 44.36 -5.02
N VAL A 449 -6.67 44.08 -3.80
CA VAL A 449 -7.36 44.47 -2.57
C VAL A 449 -7.64 45.96 -2.69
N ARG A 450 -8.88 46.33 -3.03
CA ARG A 450 -9.34 47.70 -2.87
C ARG A 450 -9.43 47.93 -1.37
N GLU A 451 -8.50 48.70 -0.82
CA GLU A 451 -8.64 49.28 0.51
C GLU A 451 -10.04 49.90 0.62
N LYS A 452 -10.82 49.44 1.60
CA LYS A 452 -12.08 50.08 1.95
C LYS A 452 -11.75 51.43 2.60
N PRO A 453 -12.34 52.56 2.15
CA PRO A 453 -12.18 53.82 2.84
C PRO A 453 -12.82 53.73 4.24
N ARG A 454 -12.08 54.15 5.25
CA ARG A 454 -12.58 54.34 6.62
C ARG A 454 -13.69 55.40 6.60
N SER A 455 -14.93 54.99 6.85
CA SER A 455 -16.01 55.91 7.18
C SER A 455 -15.84 56.35 8.64
N PHE A 456 -15.57 57.64 8.82
CA PHE A 456 -15.87 58.35 10.06
C PHE A 456 -17.39 58.37 10.26
N LEU A 457 -17.84 58.05 11.47
CA LEU A 457 -19.15 58.44 11.96
C LEU A 457 -18.96 59.06 13.35
N LEU A 458 -19.53 60.25 13.48
CA LEU A 458 -19.82 61.00 14.69
C LEU A 458 -20.69 60.19 15.66
#